data_AF-A0A505ITQ5-F1
#
_entry.id   AF-A0A505ITQ5-F1
#
_cell.length_a   1.000
_cell.length_b   1.000
_cell.length_c   1.000
_cell.angle_alpha   90.00
_cell.angle_beta   90.00
_cell.angle_gamma   90.00
#
_symmetry.space_group_name_H-M   'P 1'
#
loop_
_entity.id
_entity.type
_entity.pdbx_description
1 polymer ?
#
loop_
_entity_poly.entity_id
_entity_poly.type
_entity_poly.pdbx_seq_one_letter_code
_entity_poly.pdbx_strand_id
1 'polypeptide(L)'
;MVKRGHYEGIQPLIAQGKLVDGGAIFKEHPEEGKEAHFKGSVIVYRGENAEEVRDIISKDIYATSGVWDLEKVQIFPYVPAVRLPLPKPC
;
A
#
# COMPACT_ATOMS: atom_id res chain seq x y z
N MET A 1 -0.22 -16.19 6.26
CA MET A 1 -0.61 -15.38 7.45
C MET A 1 -0.29 -13.91 7.28
N VAL A 2 0.92 -13.55 6.86
CA VAL A 2 1.37 -12.15 6.69
C VAL A 2 0.45 -11.31 5.78
N LYS A 3 0.13 -11.79 4.56
CA LYS A 3 -0.81 -11.10 3.65
C LYS A 3 -2.16 -10.81 4.29
N ARG A 4 -2.76 -11.80 4.96
CA ARG A 4 -4.05 -11.63 5.66
C ARG A 4 -3.94 -10.57 6.77
N GLY A 5 -2.88 -10.65 7.58
CA GLY A 5 -2.62 -9.67 8.64
C GLY A 5 -2.44 -8.25 8.10
N HIS A 6 -1.84 -8.09 6.92
CA HIS A 6 -1.73 -6.78 6.27
C HIS A 6 -3.12 -6.23 5.91
N TYR A 7 -3.97 -7.04 5.25
CA TYR A 7 -5.34 -6.62 4.93
C TYR A 7 -6.20 -6.30 6.15
N GLU A 8 -6.03 -7.04 7.25
CA GLU A 8 -6.70 -6.78 8.53
C GLU A 8 -6.18 -5.46 9.16
N GLY A 9 -4.86 -5.26 9.17
CA GLY A 9 -4.21 -4.09 9.75
C GLY A 9 -4.50 -2.77 9.02
N ILE A 10 -4.76 -2.80 7.71
CA ILE A 10 -5.11 -1.61 6.94
C ILE A 10 -6.59 -1.20 7.04
N GLN A 11 -7.51 -2.08 7.47
CA GLN A 11 -8.95 -1.74 7.55
C GLN A 11 -9.23 -0.48 8.40
N PRO A 12 -8.65 -0.32 9.61
CA PRO A 12 -8.86 0.88 10.40
C PRO A 12 -8.33 2.14 9.71
N LEU A 13 -7.23 2.05 8.97
CA LEU A 13 -6.65 3.18 8.24
C LEU A 13 -7.55 3.61 7.08
N ILE A 14 -8.18 2.64 6.39
CA ILE A 14 -9.17 2.90 5.34
C ILE A 14 -10.40 3.57 5.96
N ALA A 15 -10.93 3.03 7.06
CA ALA A 15 -12.11 3.57 7.74
C ALA A 15 -11.90 5.01 8.26
N GLN A 16 -10.68 5.35 8.66
CA GLN A 16 -10.28 6.70 9.07
C GLN A 16 -9.97 7.64 7.90
N GLY A 17 -9.98 7.15 6.65
CA GLY A 17 -9.57 7.91 5.48
C GLY A 17 -8.07 8.23 5.43
N LYS A 18 -7.25 7.53 6.22
CA LYS A 18 -5.78 7.64 6.21
C LYS A 18 -5.15 6.87 5.07
N LEU A 19 -5.58 5.62 4.79
CA LEU A 19 -5.15 4.88 3.60
C LEU A 19 -6.25 4.99 2.54
N VAL A 20 -5.94 5.61 1.41
CA VAL A 20 -6.92 6.09 0.43
C VAL A 20 -6.74 5.50 -0.96
N ASP A 21 -5.60 4.86 -1.21
CA ASP A 21 -5.31 4.04 -2.38
C ASP A 21 -4.14 3.11 -2.05
N GLY A 22 -4.07 1.93 -2.66
CA GLY A 22 -3.01 0.96 -2.41
C GLY A 22 -3.06 -0.27 -3.30
N GLY A 23 -1.89 -0.73 -3.75
CA GLY A 23 -1.78 -1.88 -4.64
C GLY A 23 -0.39 -2.49 -4.75
N ALA A 24 -0.34 -3.66 -5.36
CA ALA A 24 0.90 -4.35 -5.71
C ALA A 24 1.49 -3.77 -7.00
N ILE A 25 2.80 -3.56 -7.00
CA ILE A 25 3.60 -3.27 -8.19
C ILE A 25 4.20 -4.59 -8.66
N PHE A 26 4.09 -4.89 -9.94
CA PHE A 26 4.69 -6.07 -10.57
C PHE A 26 5.86 -5.66 -11.47
N LYS A 27 6.80 -6.58 -11.69
CA LYS A 27 7.93 -6.38 -12.60
C LYS A 27 7.49 -6.35 -14.07
N GLU A 28 6.43 -7.08 -14.37
CA GLU A 28 5.76 -7.16 -15.68
C GLU A 28 4.25 -7.25 -15.50
N HIS A 29 3.51 -7.12 -16.60
CA HIS A 29 2.06 -7.28 -16.56
C HIS A 29 1.70 -8.72 -16.14
N PRO A 30 0.91 -8.91 -15.07
CA PRO A 30 0.53 -10.24 -14.63
C PRO A 30 -0.42 -10.89 -15.65
N GLU A 31 -0.19 -12.16 -15.96
CA GLU A 31 -1.05 -12.96 -16.84
C GLU A 31 -1.76 -14.06 -16.04
N GLU A 32 -3.00 -14.39 -16.42
CA GLU A 32 -3.78 -15.43 -15.77
C GLU A 32 -3.11 -16.80 -15.91
N GLY A 33 -3.07 -17.56 -14.82
CA GLY A 33 -2.42 -18.88 -14.77
C GLY A 33 -0.89 -18.85 -14.72
N LYS A 34 -0.26 -17.66 -14.76
CA LYS A 34 1.19 -17.50 -14.60
C LYS A 34 1.54 -16.95 -13.21
N GLU A 35 2.79 -17.20 -12.79
CA GLU A 35 3.32 -16.61 -11.58
C GLU A 35 3.43 -15.09 -11.72
N ALA A 36 2.90 -14.35 -10.73
CA ALA A 36 2.93 -12.90 -10.74
C ALA A 36 4.23 -12.39 -10.07
N HIS A 37 5.11 -11.77 -10.86
CA HIS A 37 6.40 -11.29 -10.36
C HIS A 37 6.26 -9.98 -9.59
N PHE A 38 6.10 -10.07 -8.27
CA PHE A 38 5.98 -8.92 -7.39
C PHE A 38 7.28 -8.08 -7.34
N LYS A 39 7.12 -6.76 -7.35
CA LYS A 39 8.20 -5.77 -7.25
C LYS A 39 8.11 -4.94 -5.97
N GLY A 40 6.91 -4.70 -5.46
CA GLY A 40 6.70 -3.85 -4.28
C GLY A 40 5.26 -3.39 -4.15
N SER A 41 5.04 -2.34 -3.36
CA SER A 41 3.72 -1.76 -3.15
C SER A 41 3.74 -0.28 -3.49
N VAL A 42 2.63 0.22 -4.02
CA VAL A 42 2.31 1.65 -4.05
C VAL A 42 1.16 1.87 -3.09
N ILE A 43 1.29 2.83 -2.19
CA ILE A 43 0.25 3.17 -1.22
C ILE A 43 0.19 4.68 -1.11
N VAL A 44 -1.03 5.19 -1.03
CA VAL A 44 -1.29 6.59 -0.77
C VAL A 44 -1.88 6.76 0.62
N TYR A 45 -1.18 7.54 1.43
CA TYR A 45 -1.62 7.95 2.76
C TYR A 45 -2.04 9.43 2.79
N ARG A 46 -3.02 9.76 3.64
CA ARG A 46 -3.20 11.11 4.20
C ARG A 46 -2.44 11.16 5.53
N GLY A 47 -1.54 12.12 5.67
CA GLY A 47 -0.79 12.39 6.90
C GLY A 47 -0.26 13.82 6.87
N GLU A 48 0.18 14.32 8.01
CA GLU A 48 0.69 15.69 8.19
C GLU A 48 2.08 15.87 7.58
N ASN A 49 2.90 14.81 7.59
CA ASN A 49 4.25 14.81 7.07
C ASN A 49 4.76 13.39 6.76
N ALA A 50 5.97 13.29 6.20
CA ALA A 50 6.58 12.01 5.82
C ALA A 50 6.94 11.12 7.02
N GLU A 51 7.23 11.71 8.19
CA GLU A 51 7.57 10.96 9.41
C GLU A 51 6.35 10.20 9.95
N GLU A 52 5.19 10.86 10.02
CA GLU A 52 3.92 10.20 10.40
C GLU A 52 3.61 9.03 9.46
N VAL A 53 3.78 9.23 8.15
CA VAL A 53 3.54 8.18 7.16
C VAL A 53 4.54 7.03 7.34
N ARG A 54 5.82 7.32 7.62
CA ARG A 54 6.84 6.31 7.91
C ARG A 54 6.50 5.51 9.17
N ASP A 55 5.96 6.15 10.20
CA ASP A 55 5.52 5.51 11.44
C ASP A 55 4.27 4.64 11.26
N ILE A 56 3.38 4.99 10.34
CA ILE A 56 2.25 4.13 9.96
C ILE A 56 2.79 2.89 9.24
N ILE A 57 3.68 3.07 8.27
CA ILE A 57 4.27 1.96 7.48
C ILE A 57 5.06 1.02 8.40
N SER A 58 5.82 1.53 9.36
CA SER A 58 6.67 0.71 10.24
C SER A 58 5.89 -0.23 11.16
N LYS A 59 4.61 0.06 11.39
CA LYS A 59 3.70 -0.78 12.19
C LYS A 59 2.99 -1.85 11.36
N ASP A 60 3.07 -1.78 10.04
CA ASP A 60 2.47 -2.79 9.16
C ASP A 60 3.17 -4.15 9.34
N ILE A 61 2.42 -5.23 9.21
CA ILE A 61 3.00 -6.58 9.28
C ILE A 61 3.98 -6.82 8.13
N TYR A 62 3.79 -6.21 6.95
CA TYR A 62 4.76 -6.28 5.87
C TYR A 62 6.09 -5.64 6.25
N ALA A 63 6.09 -4.57 7.05
CA ALA A 63 7.33 -4.01 7.59
C ALA A 63 7.93 -4.91 8.68
N THR A 64 7.14 -5.24 9.70
CA THR A 64 7.66 -5.98 10.88
C THR A 64 8.04 -7.43 10.57
N SER A 65 7.53 -8.01 9.49
CA SER A 65 7.89 -9.36 9.03
C SER A 65 8.92 -9.37 7.89
N GLY A 66 9.49 -8.22 7.52
CA GLY A 66 10.53 -8.13 6.49
C GLY A 66 10.07 -8.32 5.04
N VAL A 67 8.77 -8.19 4.75
CA VAL A 67 8.26 -8.16 3.36
C VAL A 67 8.63 -6.85 2.68
N TRP A 68 8.54 -5.74 3.42
CA TRP A 68 9.01 -4.43 2.98
C TRP A 68 10.37 -4.11 3.60
N ASP A 69 11.29 -3.68 2.75
CA ASP A 69 12.57 -3.13 3.16
C ASP A 69 12.42 -1.61 3.37
N LEU A 70 12.34 -1.19 4.64
CA LEU A 70 12.15 0.23 5.01
C LEU A 70 13.40 1.10 4.80
N GLU A 71 14.57 0.50 4.52
CA GLU A 71 15.74 1.27 4.09
C GLU A 71 15.57 1.72 2.63
N LYS A 72 14.81 0.96 1.84
CA LYS A 72 14.53 1.25 0.42
C LYS A 72 13.20 1.97 0.17
N VAL A 73 12.40 2.20 1.21
CA VAL A 73 11.10 2.89 1.06
C VAL A 73 11.30 4.33 0.58
N GLN A 74 10.49 4.76 -0.37
CA GLN A 74 10.47 6.13 -0.87
C GLN A 74 9.12 6.76 -0.52
N ILE A 75 9.15 7.94 0.10
CA ILE A 75 7.96 8.67 0.54
C ILE A 75 8.00 10.04 -0.12
N PHE A 76 7.01 10.32 -0.96
CA PHE A 76 6.91 11.58 -1.70
C PHE A 76 5.61 12.31 -1.33
N PRO A 77 5.64 13.61 -1.02
CA PRO A 77 4.44 14.41 -0.96
C PRO A 77 3.84 14.53 -2.37
N TYR A 78 2.54 14.35 -2.50
CA TYR A 78 1.85 14.50 -3.78
C TYR A 78 0.44 15.05 -3.58
N VAL A 79 -0.07 15.77 -4.59
CA VAL A 79 -1.45 16.23 -4.64
C VAL A 79 -2.15 15.48 -5.79
N PRO A 80 -3.19 14.67 -5.51
CA PRO A 80 -3.91 13.98 -6.58
C PRO A 80 -4.71 14.96 -7.41
N ALA A 81 -4.57 14.90 -8.74
CA ALA A 81 -5.48 15.56 -9.66
C ALA A 81 -6.86 14.87 -9.68
N VAL A 82 -6.87 13.54 -9.57
CA VAL A 82 -8.09 12.71 -9.52
C VAL A 82 -7.88 11.57 -8.53
N ARG A 83 -8.90 11.28 -7.71
CA ARG A 83 -9.02 10.05 -6.94
C ARG A 83 -10.49 9.63 -6.91
N LEU A 84 -10.84 8.60 -7.67
CA LEU A 84 -12.19 8.04 -7.73
C LEU A 84 -12.10 6.53 -7.54
N PRO A 85 -13.02 5.89 -6.79
CA PRO A 85 -13.14 4.45 -6.84
C PRO A 85 -13.46 4.01 -8.27
N LEU A 86 -12.91 2.89 -8.73
CA LEU A 86 -13.37 2.28 -9.97
C LEU A 86 -14.89 2.02 -9.85
N PRO A 87 -15.71 2.38 -10.85
CA PRO A 87 -17.11 1.97 -10.87
C PRO A 87 -17.18 0.46 -10.68
N LYS A 88 -18.07 -0.02 -9.79
CA LYS A 88 -18.34 -1.47 -9.74
C LYS A 88 -18.80 -1.88 -11.14
N PRO A 89 -18.22 -2.93 -11.76
CA PRO A 89 -18.78 -3.44 -13.01
C PRO A 89 -20.25 -3.82 -12.76
N CYS A 90 -21.13 -3.38 -13.66
CA CYS A 90 -22.55 -3.73 -13.66
C CYS A 90 -22.74 -5.25 -13.72
#